data_AF-A0A6V3QYU2-F1
#
_entry.id   AF-A0A6V3QYU2-F1
#
_cell.length_a   1.000
_cell.length_b   1.000
_cell.length_c   1.000
_cell.angle_alpha   90.00
_cell.angle_beta   90.00
_cell.angle_gamma   90.00
#
_symmetry.space_group_name_H-M   'P 1'
#
loop_
_entity.id
_entity.type
_entity.pdbx_description
1 polymer ?
#
loop_
_entity_poly.entity_id
_entity_poly.type
_entity_poly.pdbx_seq_one_letter_code
_entity_poly.pdbx_strand_id
1 'polypeptide(L)'
;MAASSVRMQTKSMPAMYRNQKPLFTLNQQGATTHVMLRKPTAARSQCMDRKVNVRAGQAPKIVSSTVMAPAISGVDALTMRAKQAETMGVQAVILDLDGVILDYEGAANHALNDALRKYNKSGNVGVDWTLHSKIMGLRIQETASVVLDSNRLLDRVDPEKFIQRYYENMEPLYTDLKLHEGAEEMIKSFKAKGIPMALATSSSRASMERKMTNYQHILDMFDCVITGDDASVNFGKKSPEMFLLAAERMQADPKKCLVLDDSPIAVASAKAAGMYVASVPDPQNRFTQDFTNGGPDFEVKSLKEFAKTEGIQKDELKRVVSSDLPKAEFNDMPLSVGFGTDLIHTATDGSLTCDDKILQAINAGYTLIDTATKYESEPDTGRAIKEAIANGMKREDFYVVTKVWVNDMGYASAIESVEKSLRRLQMDYVDLVLIHWPGPAPGKPDAQQFGFENKAKRTLTWRALEEMVRRGKVKSIGVANWTIRHLKETLSVAEIPPTVNQVEMHPYYTRTRLLNFCTDHGIKLMGYSPFGRGRLNIINDPVMGEIGSKYDKSGAQVILRWMIQRGVVPLPRASSENRIKQNFDIFDFKLTDDEMATIDKLNGDKRSCSIDCHSIP
;
A
#
# COMPACT_ATOMS: atom_id res chain seq x y z
N MET A 1 -63.29 -10.16 -3.56
CA MET A 1 -63.52 -11.22 -4.57
C MET A 1 -62.18 -11.63 -5.15
N ALA A 2 -62.09 -12.90 -5.55
CA ALA A 2 -60.89 -13.66 -5.84
C ALA A 2 -60.19 -13.33 -7.18
N ALA A 3 -59.00 -13.96 -7.31
CA ALA A 3 -58.37 -14.50 -8.54
C ALA A 3 -57.74 -13.46 -9.51
N SER A 4 -56.63 -13.73 -10.23
CA SER A 4 -55.88 -14.96 -10.49
C SER A 4 -54.51 -14.63 -11.10
N SER A 5 -53.61 -15.61 -10.97
CA SER A 5 -52.26 -15.74 -11.54
C SER A 5 -52.21 -15.87 -13.08
N VAL A 6 -51.00 -15.74 -13.67
CA VAL A 6 -50.29 -16.80 -14.46
C VAL A 6 -48.93 -16.31 -15.03
N ARG A 7 -47.88 -17.07 -14.68
CA ARG A 7 -46.61 -17.53 -15.35
C ARG A 7 -45.75 -16.66 -16.29
N MET A 8 -44.42 -16.80 -16.08
CA MET A 8 -43.48 -17.37 -17.07
C MET A 8 -42.21 -17.94 -16.36
N GLN A 9 -42.07 -19.27 -16.32
CA GLN A 9 -41.09 -20.12 -17.04
C GLN A 9 -39.66 -20.18 -16.46
N THR A 10 -39.36 -21.34 -15.87
CA THR A 10 -38.06 -21.81 -15.40
C THR A 10 -37.34 -22.58 -16.52
N LYS A 11 -36.01 -22.40 -16.64
CA LYS A 11 -35.11 -23.34 -17.31
C LYS A 11 -34.25 -24.05 -16.24
N SER A 12 -34.12 -25.36 -16.41
CA SER A 12 -33.49 -26.34 -15.53
C SER A 12 -31.99 -26.58 -15.81
N MET A 13 -31.22 -26.91 -14.76
CA MET A 13 -30.24 -28.03 -14.63
C MET A 13 -29.17 -27.70 -13.55
N PRO A 14 -28.43 -28.67 -12.98
CA PRO A 14 -28.84 -29.93 -12.35
C PRO A 14 -28.30 -30.08 -10.90
N ALA A 15 -28.82 -31.06 -10.16
CA ALA A 15 -28.51 -31.35 -8.77
C ALA A 15 -27.19 -32.12 -8.58
N MET A 16 -26.32 -31.68 -7.67
CA MET A 16 -25.41 -32.52 -6.89
C MET A 16 -25.12 -31.86 -5.53
N TYR A 17 -24.84 -32.69 -4.53
CA TYR A 17 -24.53 -32.40 -3.12
C TYR A 17 -25.72 -32.26 -2.16
N ARG A 18 -26.30 -33.42 -1.83
CA ARG A 18 -26.85 -33.70 -0.49
C ARG A 18 -25.76 -34.32 0.38
N ASN A 19 -25.86 -34.00 1.67
CA ASN A 19 -25.22 -34.60 2.85
C ASN A 19 -23.94 -33.93 3.36
N GLN A 20 -24.08 -33.18 4.46
CA GLN A 20 -23.41 -33.50 5.73
C GLN A 20 -24.11 -32.77 6.89
N LYS A 21 -24.51 -33.53 7.92
CA LYS A 21 -24.89 -33.04 9.26
C LYS A 21 -23.65 -33.07 10.17
N PRO A 22 -23.61 -32.26 11.25
CA PRO A 22 -22.42 -32.03 12.06
C PRO A 22 -22.28 -33.04 13.19
N LEU A 23 -21.03 -33.34 13.59
CA LEU A 23 -20.72 -34.08 14.82
C LEU A 23 -19.49 -33.45 15.50
N PHE A 24 -19.72 -32.82 16.65
CA PHE A 24 -18.72 -32.62 17.70
C PHE A 24 -19.36 -33.07 19.01
N THR A 25 -18.76 -34.07 19.65
CA THR A 25 -18.94 -34.43 21.06
C THR A 25 -17.57 -34.69 21.69
N LEU A 26 -17.40 -34.15 22.90
CA LEU A 26 -16.21 -34.14 23.76
C LEU A 26 -15.89 -35.49 24.43
N ASN A 27 -14.62 -35.65 24.85
CA ASN A 27 -14.14 -36.17 26.16
C ASN A 27 -12.59 -36.17 26.12
N GLN A 28 -11.81 -35.49 26.97
CA GLN A 28 -11.59 -35.47 28.45
C GLN A 28 -10.98 -36.75 29.08
N GLN A 29 -10.07 -36.49 30.05
CA GLN A 29 -9.27 -37.38 30.94
C GLN A 29 -7.88 -37.74 30.39
N GLY A 30 -6.75 -37.65 31.10
CA GLY A 30 -6.36 -37.39 32.50
C GLY A 30 -4.99 -38.10 32.64
N ALA A 31 -3.86 -37.50 33.04
CA ALA A 31 -3.44 -37.16 34.41
C ALA A 31 -2.01 -37.71 34.63
N THR A 32 -1.17 -36.93 35.36
CA THR A 32 -0.12 -37.35 36.33
C THR A 32 1.13 -38.11 35.81
N THR A 33 2.40 -37.89 36.21
CA THR A 33 3.03 -37.24 37.39
C THR A 33 4.57 -37.21 37.23
N HIS A 34 5.24 -36.22 37.87
CA HIS A 34 6.52 -36.24 38.65
C HIS A 34 7.83 -36.88 38.10
N VAL A 35 9.08 -36.48 38.40
CA VAL A 35 9.79 -35.33 39.06
C VAL A 35 11.31 -35.68 39.04
N MET A 36 12.18 -34.67 39.23
CA MET A 36 13.61 -34.69 39.69
C MET A 36 14.72 -35.05 38.69
N LEU A 37 15.51 -34.07 38.23
CA LEU A 37 16.68 -33.40 38.86
C LEU A 37 17.97 -34.25 38.90
N ARG A 38 18.98 -33.85 38.10
CA ARG A 38 20.37 -33.65 38.53
C ARG A 38 21.23 -32.97 37.45
N LYS A 39 21.74 -31.77 37.79
CA LYS A 39 22.99 -31.15 37.32
C LYS A 39 24.12 -31.54 38.32
N PRO A 40 25.38 -31.08 38.18
CA PRO A 40 26.16 -30.65 37.00
C PRO A 40 27.58 -31.29 37.00
N THR A 41 28.43 -30.99 36.01
CA THR A 41 29.82 -30.57 36.28
C THR A 41 30.48 -29.98 35.03
N ALA A 42 31.29 -28.95 35.28
CA ALA A 42 32.00 -28.12 34.32
C ALA A 42 33.44 -28.62 34.10
N ALA A 43 34.02 -28.31 32.94
CA ALA A 43 35.47 -28.14 32.81
C ALA A 43 35.80 -27.13 31.68
N ARG A 44 36.60 -26.13 32.05
CA ARG A 44 37.25 -25.12 31.20
C ARG A 44 38.59 -25.66 30.68
N SER A 45 39.00 -25.23 29.47
CA SER A 45 40.35 -24.70 29.15
C SER A 45 40.31 -24.17 27.70
N GLN A 46 40.41 -22.85 27.47
CA GLN A 46 41.60 -22.02 27.29
C GLN A 46 42.50 -22.35 26.07
N CYS A 47 42.41 -21.43 25.09
CA CYS A 47 43.50 -20.68 24.46
C CYS A 47 44.49 -21.42 23.53
N MET A 48 44.57 -21.00 22.25
CA MET A 48 45.69 -20.18 21.76
C MET A 48 45.51 -19.76 20.29
N ASP A 49 45.83 -18.49 20.06
CA ASP A 49 46.01 -17.80 18.78
C ASP A 49 47.15 -18.40 17.93
N ARG A 50 46.98 -18.39 16.60
CA ARG A 50 48.09 -18.15 15.66
C ARG A 50 47.64 -17.38 14.41
N LYS A 51 48.18 -16.17 14.25
CA LYS A 51 48.28 -15.41 13.00
C LYS A 51 49.42 -15.96 12.14
N VAL A 52 49.26 -15.97 10.81
CA VAL A 52 50.37 -15.93 9.83
C VAL A 52 50.00 -15.03 8.65
N ASN A 53 50.98 -14.22 8.24
CA ASN A 53 50.96 -13.21 7.19
C ASN A 53 51.20 -13.77 5.76
N VAL A 54 50.47 -13.18 4.80
CA VAL A 54 50.86 -12.62 3.47
C VAL A 54 52.07 -13.20 2.72
N ARG A 55 51.86 -13.58 1.44
CA ARG A 55 52.64 -13.06 0.28
C ARG A 55 52.03 -13.38 -1.09
N ALA A 56 52.28 -12.45 -2.01
CA ALA A 56 51.79 -12.33 -3.38
C ALA A 56 52.49 -13.25 -4.40
N GLY A 57 51.80 -13.57 -5.49
CA GLY A 57 52.35 -14.23 -6.68
C GLY A 57 51.48 -13.95 -7.92
N GLN A 58 52.13 -13.56 -9.01
CA GLN A 58 51.57 -13.06 -10.27
C GLN A 58 50.89 -14.12 -11.15
N ALA A 59 49.96 -13.68 -12.00
CA ALA A 59 49.26 -14.46 -13.02
C ALA A 59 49.93 -14.37 -14.41
N PRO A 60 49.78 -15.38 -15.30
CA PRO A 60 50.19 -15.29 -16.70
C PRO A 60 49.05 -14.81 -17.62
N LYS A 61 49.41 -14.03 -18.65
CA LYS A 61 48.56 -13.61 -19.79
C LYS A 61 48.70 -14.59 -20.96
N ILE A 62 47.58 -14.88 -21.64
CA ILE A 62 47.54 -15.37 -23.03
C ILE A 62 46.66 -14.38 -23.82
N VAL A 63 47.12 -14.03 -25.02
CA VAL A 63 46.55 -13.04 -25.94
C VAL A 63 45.76 -13.75 -27.04
N SER A 64 44.60 -13.22 -27.44
CA SER A 64 44.12 -13.32 -28.82
C SER A 64 43.16 -12.18 -29.15
N SER A 65 43.36 -11.65 -30.35
CA SER A 65 42.95 -10.37 -30.91
C SER A 65 41.51 -10.31 -31.47
N THR A 66 40.81 -9.22 -31.19
CA THR A 66 39.86 -8.61 -32.12
C THR A 66 40.02 -7.09 -32.06
N VAL A 67 40.21 -6.48 -33.22
CA VAL A 67 40.43 -5.04 -33.43
C VAL A 67 39.25 -4.25 -32.86
N MET A 68 39.50 -3.36 -31.90
CA MET A 68 38.52 -2.40 -31.37
C MET A 68 38.62 -1.06 -32.12
N ALA A 69 37.46 -0.56 -32.53
CA ALA A 69 37.22 0.86 -32.79
C ALA A 69 37.60 1.70 -31.54
N PRO A 70 37.97 2.98 -31.68
CA PRO A 70 38.55 3.75 -30.58
C PRO A 70 37.57 3.79 -29.40
N ALA A 71 38.05 3.31 -28.25
CA ALA A 71 37.31 3.32 -27.00
C ALA A 71 37.02 4.77 -26.61
N ILE A 72 35.78 5.21 -26.86
CA ILE A 72 35.17 6.26 -26.06
C ILE A 72 35.23 5.73 -24.62
N SER A 73 35.90 6.46 -23.73
CA SER A 73 36.05 6.04 -22.35
C SER A 73 34.66 5.74 -21.77
N GLY A 74 34.55 4.73 -20.90
CA GLY A 74 33.27 4.41 -20.26
C GLY A 74 32.66 5.63 -19.55
N VAL A 75 33.50 6.61 -19.19
CA VAL A 75 33.11 7.91 -18.66
C VAL A 75 32.50 8.80 -19.75
N ASP A 76 33.05 8.87 -20.97
CA ASP A 76 32.49 9.68 -22.06
C ASP A 76 31.21 9.09 -22.67
N ALA A 77 31.03 7.76 -22.66
CA ALA A 77 29.76 7.13 -23.05
C ALA A 77 28.68 7.29 -21.97
N LEU A 78 29.06 7.28 -20.68
CA LEU A 78 28.18 7.64 -19.56
C LEU A 78 27.93 9.16 -19.51
N THR A 79 28.88 9.98 -19.93
CA THR A 79 28.75 11.45 -19.98
C THR A 79 27.97 11.88 -21.22
N MET A 80 28.04 11.14 -22.34
CA MET A 80 27.14 11.32 -23.48
C MET A 80 25.74 10.78 -23.19
N ARG A 81 25.59 9.67 -22.43
CA ARG A 81 24.27 9.22 -21.94
C ARG A 81 23.70 10.09 -20.83
N ALA A 82 24.54 10.70 -19.99
CA ALA A 82 24.15 11.69 -18.98
C ALA A 82 23.84 13.05 -19.63
N LYS A 83 24.58 13.46 -20.67
CA LYS A 83 24.26 14.62 -21.51
C LYS A 83 23.07 14.38 -22.44
N GLN A 84 22.75 13.13 -22.77
CA GLN A 84 21.49 12.74 -23.41
C GLN A 84 20.35 12.48 -22.40
N ALA A 85 20.63 12.53 -21.09
CA ALA A 85 19.64 12.44 -20.02
C ALA A 85 19.13 13.83 -19.57
N GLU A 86 19.55 14.93 -20.20
CA GLU A 86 19.10 16.30 -19.91
C GLU A 86 18.04 16.82 -20.90
N THR A 87 17.03 15.99 -21.13
CA THR A 87 15.72 16.38 -21.69
C THR A 87 14.65 15.60 -20.94
N MET A 88 14.03 16.24 -19.95
CA MET A 88 12.73 15.77 -19.44
C MET A 88 11.69 16.00 -20.54
N GLY A 89 11.56 15.02 -21.43
CA GLY A 89 10.49 14.99 -22.43
C GLY A 89 9.18 14.63 -21.75
N VAL A 90 8.35 15.64 -21.46
CA VAL A 90 6.96 15.42 -21.05
C VAL A 90 6.30 14.54 -22.12
N GLN A 91 5.78 13.40 -21.69
CA GLN A 91 5.15 12.40 -22.57
C GLN A 91 3.66 12.63 -22.71
N ALA A 92 3.02 13.26 -21.73
CA ALA A 92 1.60 13.54 -21.74
C ALA A 92 1.25 14.69 -20.78
N VAL A 93 0.13 15.34 -21.04
CA VAL A 93 -0.42 16.41 -20.19
C VAL A 93 -1.79 15.99 -19.67
N ILE A 94 -2.07 16.29 -18.41
CA ILE A 94 -3.36 16.06 -17.78
C ILE A 94 -3.89 17.41 -17.31
N LEU A 95 -5.08 17.79 -17.76
CA LEU A 95 -5.70 19.08 -17.45
C LEU A 95 -6.93 18.88 -16.59
N ASP A 96 -7.11 19.71 -15.56
CA ASP A 96 -8.44 19.87 -14.97
C ASP A 96 -9.38 20.60 -15.93
N LEU A 97 -10.68 20.40 -15.71
CA LEU A 97 -11.74 21.17 -16.34
C LEU A 97 -12.04 22.45 -15.58
N ASP A 98 -12.47 22.30 -14.33
CA ASP A 98 -13.03 23.37 -13.51
C ASP A 98 -11.87 24.22 -12.95
N GLY A 99 -11.93 25.54 -13.10
CA GLY A 99 -10.88 26.45 -12.60
C GLY A 99 -9.57 26.47 -13.41
N VAL A 100 -9.38 25.50 -14.32
CA VAL A 100 -8.29 25.49 -15.31
C VAL A 100 -8.78 25.83 -16.71
N ILE A 101 -9.68 25.01 -17.29
CA ILE A 101 -10.19 25.26 -18.65
C ILE A 101 -11.39 26.20 -18.61
N LEU A 102 -12.30 26.00 -17.67
CA LEU A 102 -13.54 26.78 -17.51
C LEU A 102 -13.52 27.61 -16.23
N ASP A 103 -13.99 28.86 -16.32
CA ASP A 103 -14.32 29.67 -15.14
C ASP A 103 -15.60 29.15 -14.48
N TYR A 104 -15.43 28.12 -13.65
CA TYR A 104 -16.51 27.40 -13.00
C TYR A 104 -16.80 27.88 -11.57
N GLU A 105 -15.75 28.30 -10.85
CA GLU A 105 -15.81 28.50 -9.40
C GLU A 105 -16.82 29.56 -8.96
N GLY A 106 -17.00 30.61 -9.76
CA GLY A 106 -18.02 31.64 -9.52
C GLY A 106 -19.45 31.10 -9.58
N ALA A 107 -19.77 30.35 -10.63
CA ALA A 107 -21.08 29.72 -10.81
C ALA A 107 -21.34 28.67 -9.72
N ALA A 108 -20.32 27.86 -9.40
CA ALA A 108 -20.41 26.85 -8.36
C ALA A 108 -20.66 27.48 -6.98
N ASN A 109 -19.92 28.53 -6.62
CA ASN A 109 -20.11 29.24 -5.35
C ASN A 109 -21.52 29.85 -5.25
N HIS A 110 -22.01 30.46 -6.33
CA HIS A 110 -23.36 31.00 -6.40
C HIS A 110 -24.42 29.91 -6.18
N ALA A 111 -24.33 28.80 -6.92
CA ALA A 111 -25.30 27.70 -6.82
C ALA A 111 -25.29 27.01 -5.43
N LEU A 112 -24.11 26.87 -4.81
CA LEU A 112 -23.97 26.35 -3.44
C LEU A 112 -24.66 27.27 -2.42
N ASN A 113 -24.41 28.57 -2.49
CA ASN A 113 -25.04 29.56 -1.61
C ASN A 113 -26.55 29.62 -1.81
N ASP A 114 -27.03 29.50 -3.05
CA ASP A 114 -28.47 29.47 -3.35
C ASP A 114 -29.13 28.18 -2.84
N ALA A 115 -28.43 27.04 -2.88
CA ALA A 115 -28.90 25.80 -2.28
C ALA A 115 -29.01 25.88 -0.75
N LEU A 116 -28.15 26.70 -0.12
CA LEU A 116 -28.16 26.98 1.32
C LEU A 116 -29.15 28.07 1.74
N ARG A 117 -29.60 28.95 0.84
CA ARG A 117 -30.39 30.16 1.16
C ARG A 117 -31.59 29.88 2.06
N LYS A 118 -32.33 28.79 1.84
CA LYS A 118 -33.50 28.41 2.66
C LYS A 118 -33.16 28.05 4.12
N TYR A 119 -31.91 27.70 4.40
CA TYR A 119 -31.39 27.39 5.73
C TYR A 119 -30.73 28.61 6.39
N ASN A 120 -30.42 29.65 5.62
CA ASN A 120 -29.73 30.84 6.08
C ASN A 120 -30.67 31.91 6.68
N LYS A 121 -31.49 31.54 7.67
CA LYS A 121 -32.43 32.47 8.31
C LYS A 121 -31.74 33.56 9.16
N SER A 122 -30.51 33.32 9.58
CA SER A 122 -29.75 34.15 10.53
C SER A 122 -28.50 34.79 9.91
N GLY A 123 -28.26 34.64 8.61
CA GLY A 123 -27.08 35.20 7.93
C GLY A 123 -25.77 34.43 8.16
N ASN A 124 -25.78 33.37 8.97
CA ASN A 124 -24.58 32.63 9.39
C ASN A 124 -24.33 31.33 8.59
N VAL A 125 -25.11 31.08 7.53
CA VAL A 125 -24.99 29.88 6.69
C VAL A 125 -24.59 30.31 5.28
N GLY A 126 -23.51 29.75 4.76
CA GLY A 126 -23.04 30.05 3.41
C GLY A 126 -21.76 29.32 3.06
N VAL A 127 -21.29 29.57 1.85
CA VAL A 127 -19.97 29.16 1.37
C VAL A 127 -19.21 30.43 1.03
N ASP A 128 -18.43 30.93 1.98
CA ASP A 128 -17.44 31.97 1.70
C ASP A 128 -16.27 31.41 0.88
N TRP A 129 -15.40 32.27 0.37
CA TRP A 129 -14.27 31.85 -0.46
C TRP A 129 -13.24 31.02 0.30
N THR A 130 -13.16 31.16 1.63
CA THR A 130 -12.31 30.33 2.48
C THR A 130 -12.80 28.87 2.49
N LEU A 131 -14.10 28.65 2.70
CA LEU A 131 -14.70 27.32 2.62
C LEU A 131 -14.69 26.79 1.20
N HIS A 132 -14.95 27.65 0.21
CA HIS A 132 -14.93 27.30 -1.21
C HIS A 132 -13.58 26.70 -1.63
N SER A 133 -12.47 27.34 -1.24
CA SER A 133 -11.12 26.84 -1.54
C SER A 133 -10.84 25.42 -1.05
N LYS A 134 -11.49 25.00 0.05
CA LYS A 134 -11.32 23.66 0.65
C LYS A 134 -12.12 22.56 -0.04
N ILE A 135 -13.12 22.93 -0.84
CA ILE A 135 -14.00 21.98 -1.55
C ILE A 135 -13.67 21.88 -3.04
N MET A 136 -12.77 22.72 -3.55
CA MET A 136 -12.32 22.67 -4.94
C MET A 136 -11.68 21.33 -5.29
N GLY A 137 -11.98 20.81 -6.47
CA GLY A 137 -11.52 19.51 -6.94
C GLY A 137 -12.19 18.31 -6.25
N LEU A 138 -13.11 18.51 -5.30
CA LEU A 138 -13.88 17.42 -4.70
C LEU A 138 -15.04 16.97 -5.60
N ARG A 139 -15.47 15.73 -5.43
CA ARG A 139 -16.74 15.28 -6.00
C ARG A 139 -17.89 15.96 -5.27
N ILE A 140 -19.02 16.15 -5.96
CA ILE A 140 -20.17 16.83 -5.37
C ILE A 140 -20.69 16.17 -4.07
N GLN A 141 -20.58 14.84 -3.96
CA GLN A 141 -20.97 14.11 -2.74
C GLN A 141 -20.09 14.51 -1.55
N GLU A 142 -18.80 14.70 -1.78
CA GLU A 142 -17.83 15.09 -0.76
C GLU A 142 -17.98 16.58 -0.42
N THR A 143 -18.19 17.42 -1.44
CA THR A 143 -18.49 18.84 -1.29
C THR A 143 -19.73 19.04 -0.43
N ALA A 144 -20.80 18.30 -0.69
CA ALA A 144 -22.03 18.37 0.11
C ALA A 144 -21.77 18.06 1.58
N SER A 145 -21.01 17.01 1.89
CA SER A 145 -20.64 16.70 3.29
C SER A 145 -19.87 17.83 3.94
N VAL A 146 -18.82 18.37 3.30
CA VAL A 146 -17.99 19.43 3.87
C VAL A 146 -18.76 20.73 4.05
N VAL A 147 -19.58 21.12 3.07
CA VAL A 147 -20.40 22.34 3.12
C VAL A 147 -21.45 22.24 4.22
N LEU A 148 -22.17 21.12 4.30
CA LEU A 148 -23.20 20.93 5.32
C LEU A 148 -22.58 20.87 6.72
N ASP A 149 -21.45 20.19 6.89
CA ASP A 149 -20.76 20.09 8.19
C ASP A 149 -20.23 21.46 8.66
N SER A 150 -19.56 22.20 7.77
CA SER A 150 -19.04 23.54 8.06
C SER A 150 -20.13 24.53 8.46
N ASN A 151 -21.35 24.30 7.95
CA ASN A 151 -22.55 25.07 8.28
C ASN A 151 -23.37 24.47 9.44
N ARG A 152 -22.91 23.38 10.08
CA ARG A 152 -23.60 22.64 11.16
C ARG A 152 -24.99 22.14 10.76
N LEU A 153 -25.12 21.75 9.51
CA LEU A 153 -26.34 21.27 8.87
C LEU A 153 -26.32 19.77 8.57
N LEU A 154 -25.18 19.10 8.69
CA LEU A 154 -25.01 17.70 8.28
C LEU A 154 -26.02 16.75 8.95
N ASP A 155 -26.35 16.99 10.23
CA ASP A 155 -27.33 16.18 10.99
C ASP A 155 -28.80 16.49 10.65
N ARG A 156 -29.06 17.55 9.87
CA ARG A 156 -30.41 18.11 9.65
C ARG A 156 -30.81 18.20 8.18
N VAL A 157 -29.84 18.09 7.29
CA VAL A 157 -30.01 18.24 5.85
C VAL A 157 -29.51 16.98 5.18
N ASP A 158 -30.41 16.34 4.46
CA ASP A 158 -30.10 15.21 3.59
C ASP A 158 -29.13 15.67 2.48
N PRO A 159 -27.89 15.12 2.42
CA PRO A 159 -26.90 15.49 1.42
C PRO A 159 -27.41 15.32 -0.01
N GLU A 160 -28.18 14.28 -0.32
CA GLU A 160 -28.68 14.06 -1.68
C GLU A 160 -29.66 15.14 -2.12
N LYS A 161 -30.52 15.61 -1.20
CA LYS A 161 -31.42 16.75 -1.48
C LYS A 161 -30.68 18.08 -1.61
N PHE A 162 -29.55 18.23 -0.93
CA PHE A 162 -28.69 19.39 -1.10
C PHE A 162 -28.02 19.37 -2.48
N ILE A 163 -27.47 18.21 -2.88
CA ILE A 163 -26.85 18.00 -4.19
C ILE A 163 -27.85 18.23 -5.33
N GLN A 164 -29.08 17.73 -5.19
CA GLN A 164 -30.13 17.96 -6.18
C GLN A 164 -30.39 19.46 -6.40
N ARG A 165 -30.54 20.24 -5.31
CA ARG A 165 -30.76 21.69 -5.38
C ARG A 165 -29.57 22.43 -5.96
N TYR A 166 -28.37 22.00 -5.61
CA TYR A 166 -27.16 22.52 -6.23
C TYR A 166 -27.21 22.36 -7.76
N TYR A 167 -27.57 21.17 -8.27
CA TYR A 167 -27.70 20.97 -9.71
C TYR A 167 -28.85 21.76 -10.33
N GLU A 168 -30.00 21.87 -9.67
CA GLU A 168 -31.11 22.73 -10.12
C GLU A 168 -30.67 24.19 -10.29
N ASN A 169 -29.85 24.70 -9.38
CA ASN A 169 -29.30 26.06 -9.43
C ASN A 169 -28.15 26.21 -10.44
N MET A 170 -27.40 25.13 -10.71
CA MET A 170 -26.31 25.12 -11.70
C MET A 170 -26.84 25.06 -13.14
N GLU A 171 -27.97 24.39 -13.38
CA GLU A 171 -28.50 24.16 -14.73
C GLU A 171 -28.59 25.43 -15.60
N PRO A 172 -29.18 26.56 -15.13
CA PRO A 172 -29.24 27.78 -15.94
C PRO A 172 -27.88 28.48 -16.12
N LEU A 173 -26.87 28.14 -15.30
CA LEU A 173 -25.56 28.79 -15.33
C LEU A 173 -24.61 28.12 -16.33
N TYR A 174 -24.86 26.87 -16.75
CA TYR A 174 -23.95 26.15 -17.65
C TYR A 174 -23.76 26.85 -19.00
N THR A 175 -24.78 27.52 -19.53
CA THR A 175 -24.70 28.23 -20.81
C THR A 175 -23.80 29.46 -20.77
N ASP A 176 -23.58 30.02 -19.57
CA ASP A 176 -22.81 31.24 -19.37
C ASP A 176 -21.34 30.97 -18.99
N LEU A 177 -20.96 29.69 -18.84
CA LEU A 177 -19.57 29.30 -18.55
C LEU A 177 -18.64 29.73 -19.68
N LYS A 178 -17.52 30.34 -19.30
CA LYS A 178 -16.51 30.84 -20.22
C LYS A 178 -15.23 30.03 -20.10
N LEU A 179 -14.52 29.88 -21.22
CA LEU A 179 -13.14 29.43 -21.20
C LEU A 179 -12.28 30.44 -20.46
N HIS A 180 -11.32 29.96 -19.68
CA HIS A 180 -10.25 30.79 -19.15
C HIS A 180 -9.38 31.34 -20.30
N GLU A 181 -8.93 32.59 -20.14
CA GLU A 181 -8.09 33.24 -21.14
C GLU A 181 -6.78 32.46 -21.35
N GLY A 182 -6.51 32.04 -22.59
CA GLY A 182 -5.33 31.24 -22.93
C GLY A 182 -5.54 29.72 -22.88
N ALA A 183 -6.66 29.22 -22.37
CA ALA A 183 -6.91 27.78 -22.26
C ALA A 183 -6.99 27.10 -23.64
N GLU A 184 -7.74 27.69 -24.58
CA GLU A 184 -7.87 27.16 -25.93
C GLU A 184 -6.55 27.21 -26.72
N GLU A 185 -5.80 28.30 -26.60
CA GLU A 185 -4.47 28.44 -27.23
C GLU A 185 -3.48 27.42 -26.68
N MET A 186 -3.49 27.18 -25.37
CA MET A 186 -2.66 26.17 -24.72
C MET A 186 -2.98 24.76 -25.24
N ILE A 187 -4.27 24.38 -25.26
CA ILE A 187 -4.71 23.05 -25.72
C ILE A 187 -4.36 22.85 -27.21
N LYS A 188 -4.61 23.86 -28.06
CA LYS A 188 -4.22 23.83 -29.47
C LYS A 188 -2.71 23.68 -29.65
N SER A 189 -1.91 24.35 -28.82
CA SER A 189 -0.45 24.24 -28.83
C SER A 189 0.01 22.82 -28.51
N PHE A 190 -0.52 22.21 -27.45
CA PHE A 190 -0.21 20.81 -27.11
C PHE A 190 -0.63 19.83 -28.21
N LYS A 191 -1.81 20.02 -28.80
CA LYS A 191 -2.28 19.19 -29.92
C LYS A 191 -1.38 19.32 -31.15
N ALA A 192 -0.98 20.54 -31.51
CA ALA A 192 -0.07 20.80 -32.63
C ALA A 192 1.31 20.17 -32.44
N LYS A 193 1.76 20.04 -31.18
CA LYS A 193 3.00 19.35 -30.81
C LYS A 193 2.87 17.82 -30.75
N GLY A 194 1.66 17.28 -30.93
CA GLY A 194 1.39 15.85 -30.83
C GLY A 194 1.58 15.31 -29.41
N ILE A 195 1.44 16.14 -28.38
CA ILE A 195 1.52 15.71 -26.99
C ILE A 195 0.15 15.13 -26.59
N PRO A 196 0.08 13.86 -26.15
CA PRO A 196 -1.14 13.26 -25.63
C PRO A 196 -1.73 14.07 -24.47
N MET A 197 -3.04 14.25 -24.48
CA MET A 197 -3.77 15.01 -23.47
C MET A 197 -4.90 14.20 -22.85
N ALA A 198 -5.01 14.27 -21.53
CA ALA A 198 -6.17 13.78 -20.79
C ALA A 198 -6.89 14.89 -20.04
N LEU A 199 -8.22 14.84 -20.02
CA LEU A 199 -9.04 15.65 -19.12
C LEU A 199 -9.31 14.84 -17.84
N ALA A 200 -9.01 15.40 -16.67
CA ALA A 200 -9.21 14.76 -15.37
C ALA A 200 -10.06 15.65 -14.46
N THR A 201 -11.35 15.34 -14.32
CA THR A 201 -12.29 16.16 -13.54
C THR A 201 -13.04 15.32 -12.50
N SER A 202 -13.24 15.87 -11.31
CA SER A 202 -14.12 15.27 -10.28
C SER A 202 -15.61 15.36 -10.62
N SER A 203 -15.98 16.07 -11.68
CA SER A 203 -17.34 16.12 -12.20
C SER A 203 -17.80 14.76 -12.73
N SER A 204 -19.08 14.45 -12.59
CA SER A 204 -19.68 13.30 -13.29
C SER A 204 -19.64 13.52 -14.80
N ARG A 205 -19.71 12.44 -15.59
CA ARG A 205 -19.76 12.54 -17.06
C ARG A 205 -20.89 13.44 -17.54
N ALA A 206 -22.09 13.26 -16.97
CA ALA A 206 -23.25 14.07 -17.31
C ALA A 206 -23.07 15.56 -16.94
N SER A 207 -22.33 15.88 -15.87
CA SER A 207 -22.04 17.28 -15.52
C SER A 207 -20.96 17.87 -16.42
N MET A 208 -19.90 17.12 -16.72
CA MET A 208 -18.84 17.53 -17.65
C MET A 208 -19.40 17.83 -19.04
N GLU A 209 -20.26 16.96 -19.59
CA GLU A 209 -20.91 17.17 -20.89
C GLU A 209 -21.74 18.46 -20.92
N ARG A 210 -22.51 18.74 -19.86
CA ARG A 210 -23.25 20.01 -19.74
C ARG A 210 -22.31 21.22 -19.76
N LYS A 211 -21.22 21.17 -18.97
CA LYS A 211 -20.21 22.25 -18.92
C LYS A 211 -19.55 22.49 -20.28
N MET A 212 -19.34 21.44 -21.05
CA MET A 212 -18.66 21.48 -22.34
C MET A 212 -19.57 21.67 -23.55
N THR A 213 -20.88 21.89 -23.35
CA THR A 213 -21.88 22.02 -24.44
C THR A 213 -21.44 23.03 -25.53
N ASN A 214 -20.90 24.18 -25.13
CA ASN A 214 -20.45 25.23 -26.06
C ASN A 214 -19.00 25.06 -26.53
N TYR A 215 -18.29 24.03 -26.04
CA TYR A 215 -16.85 23.83 -26.22
C TYR A 215 -16.51 22.39 -26.62
N GLN A 216 -17.42 21.69 -27.30
CA GLN A 216 -17.20 20.32 -27.74
C GLN A 216 -15.93 20.18 -28.61
N HIS A 217 -15.63 21.19 -29.42
CA HIS A 217 -14.41 21.24 -30.24
C HIS A 217 -13.10 21.22 -29.43
N ILE A 218 -13.13 21.68 -28.17
CA ILE A 218 -12.02 21.57 -27.23
C ILE A 218 -11.96 20.17 -26.64
N LEU A 219 -13.11 19.63 -26.23
CA LEU A 219 -13.20 18.28 -25.66
C LEU A 219 -12.69 17.22 -26.63
N ASP A 220 -12.98 17.37 -27.93
CA ASP A 220 -12.53 16.48 -29.00
C ASP A 220 -11.00 16.48 -29.22
N MET A 221 -10.26 17.43 -28.64
CA MET A 221 -8.80 17.46 -28.73
C MET A 221 -8.13 16.51 -27.75
N PHE A 222 -8.83 16.07 -26.69
CA PHE A 222 -8.30 15.16 -25.68
C PHE A 222 -8.31 13.70 -26.15
N ASP A 223 -7.24 12.98 -25.85
CA ASP A 223 -7.10 11.57 -26.21
C ASP A 223 -7.84 10.65 -25.22
N CYS A 224 -8.02 11.10 -23.98
CA CYS A 224 -8.94 10.45 -23.03
C CYS A 224 -9.54 11.43 -22.01
N VAL A 225 -10.67 11.02 -21.41
CA VAL A 225 -11.37 11.78 -20.37
C VAL A 225 -11.63 10.88 -19.18
N ILE A 226 -11.20 11.31 -18.00
CA ILE A 226 -11.45 10.67 -16.71
C ILE A 226 -12.40 11.55 -15.91
N THR A 227 -13.59 11.02 -15.62
CA THR A 227 -14.63 11.71 -14.85
C THR A 227 -14.68 11.17 -13.42
N GLY A 228 -15.28 11.94 -12.52
CA GLY A 228 -15.42 11.57 -11.12
C GLY A 228 -16.25 10.29 -10.92
N ASP A 229 -17.13 9.96 -11.85
CA ASP A 229 -17.95 8.74 -11.87
C ASP A 229 -17.38 7.61 -12.75
N ASP A 230 -16.13 7.73 -13.21
CA ASP A 230 -15.45 6.65 -13.92
C ASP A 230 -15.34 5.43 -12.98
N ALA A 231 -15.78 4.26 -13.47
CA ALA A 231 -15.84 3.02 -12.68
C ALA A 231 -14.46 2.58 -12.13
N SER A 232 -13.37 3.09 -12.71
CA SER A 232 -12.00 2.80 -12.29
C SER A 232 -11.48 3.77 -11.22
N VAL A 233 -12.24 4.81 -10.86
CA VAL A 233 -11.85 5.84 -9.89
C VAL A 233 -12.72 5.73 -8.64
N ASN A 234 -12.11 5.35 -7.51
CA ASN A 234 -12.82 5.19 -6.25
C ASN A 234 -12.91 6.50 -5.46
N PHE A 235 -11.85 7.32 -5.48
CA PHE A 235 -11.73 8.54 -4.67
C PHE A 235 -11.23 9.73 -5.51
N GLY A 236 -12.15 10.46 -6.14
CA GLY A 236 -11.94 11.55 -7.12
C GLY A 236 -10.51 12.11 -7.21
N LYS A 237 -10.31 13.36 -6.79
CA LYS A 237 -8.97 13.97 -6.71
C LYS A 237 -8.33 13.92 -5.33
N LYS A 238 -9.03 13.42 -4.30
CA LYS A 238 -8.42 13.11 -3.00
C LYS A 238 -7.42 11.94 -3.06
N SER A 239 -7.33 11.25 -4.19
CA SER A 239 -6.43 10.14 -4.43
C SER A 239 -5.78 10.25 -5.82
N PRO A 240 -4.53 9.82 -5.99
CA PRO A 240 -3.81 9.82 -7.26
C PRO A 240 -4.44 8.95 -8.37
N GLU A 241 -5.52 8.22 -8.10
CA GLU A 241 -6.06 7.19 -9.03
C GLU A 241 -6.45 7.79 -10.38
N MET A 242 -7.12 8.95 -10.36
CA MET A 242 -7.57 9.61 -11.59
C MET A 242 -6.38 10.00 -12.49
N PHE A 243 -5.32 10.53 -11.90
CA PHE A 243 -4.12 10.93 -12.64
C PHE A 243 -3.35 9.71 -13.15
N LEU A 244 -3.15 8.69 -12.32
CA LEU A 244 -2.50 7.45 -12.75
C LEU A 244 -3.28 6.74 -13.86
N LEU A 245 -4.62 6.72 -13.77
CA LEU A 245 -5.48 6.17 -14.80
C LEU A 245 -5.39 6.96 -16.11
N ALA A 246 -5.30 8.29 -16.05
CA ALA A 246 -5.05 9.13 -17.23
C ALA A 246 -3.70 8.77 -17.89
N ALA A 247 -2.62 8.67 -17.10
CA ALA A 247 -1.32 8.25 -17.61
C ALA A 247 -1.36 6.84 -18.22
N GLU A 248 -2.05 5.89 -17.58
CA GLU A 248 -2.23 4.53 -18.09
C GLU A 248 -2.96 4.51 -19.44
N ARG A 249 -4.08 5.22 -19.57
CA ARG A 249 -4.86 5.29 -20.82
C ARG A 249 -4.08 5.95 -21.95
N MET A 250 -3.22 6.91 -21.62
CA MET A 250 -2.31 7.55 -22.59
C MET A 250 -1.01 6.77 -22.82
N GLN A 251 -0.80 5.64 -22.11
CA GLN A 251 0.44 4.85 -22.14
C GLN A 251 1.70 5.66 -21.80
N ALA A 252 1.56 6.64 -20.91
CA ALA A 252 2.63 7.51 -20.45
C ALA A 252 3.21 7.05 -19.12
N ASP A 253 4.51 7.29 -18.91
CA ASP A 253 5.13 7.16 -17.60
C ASP A 253 4.64 8.32 -16.69
N PRO A 254 4.02 8.05 -15.52
CA PRO A 254 3.61 9.12 -14.60
C PRO A 254 4.73 10.11 -14.28
N LYS A 255 5.99 9.67 -14.19
CA LYS A 255 7.15 10.55 -13.93
C LYS A 255 7.44 11.52 -15.07
N LYS A 256 6.79 11.36 -16.22
CA LYS A 256 6.88 12.20 -17.42
C LYS A 256 5.54 12.84 -17.80
N CYS A 257 4.53 12.76 -16.92
CA CYS A 257 3.29 13.50 -17.07
C CYS A 257 3.40 14.88 -16.41
N LEU A 258 2.77 15.88 -17.03
CA LEU A 258 2.55 17.21 -16.44
C LEU A 258 1.06 17.38 -16.15
N VAL A 259 0.72 17.73 -14.92
CA VAL A 259 -0.65 18.03 -14.49
C VAL A 259 -0.81 19.53 -14.31
N LEU A 260 -1.88 20.10 -14.88
CA LEU A 260 -2.30 21.48 -14.62
C LEU A 260 -3.62 21.46 -13.85
N ASP A 261 -3.60 22.03 -12.65
CA ASP A 261 -4.73 22.03 -11.73
C ASP A 261 -4.72 23.27 -10.83
N ASP A 262 -5.88 23.80 -10.47
CA ASP A 262 -6.03 24.94 -9.56
C ASP A 262 -6.41 24.50 -8.13
N SER A 263 -6.72 23.22 -7.90
CA SER A 263 -7.05 22.73 -6.56
C SER A 263 -5.81 22.25 -5.81
N PRO A 264 -5.56 22.70 -4.56
CA PRO A 264 -4.53 22.12 -3.70
C PRO A 264 -4.69 20.61 -3.47
N ILE A 265 -5.93 20.11 -3.45
CA ILE A 265 -6.22 18.68 -3.29
C ILE A 265 -5.70 17.89 -4.49
N ALA A 266 -5.93 18.44 -5.68
CA ALA A 266 -5.50 17.83 -6.92
C ALA A 266 -3.98 17.94 -7.12
N VAL A 267 -3.39 19.06 -6.73
CA VAL A 267 -1.93 19.24 -6.71
C VAL A 267 -1.28 18.16 -5.85
N ALA A 268 -1.69 18.03 -4.59
CA ALA A 268 -1.18 17.00 -3.69
C ALA A 268 -1.36 15.58 -4.26
N SER A 269 -2.51 15.33 -4.89
CA SER A 269 -2.83 14.05 -5.51
C SER A 269 -1.96 13.73 -6.73
N ALA A 270 -1.74 14.68 -7.64
CA ALA A 270 -0.86 14.52 -8.79
C ALA A 270 0.62 14.37 -8.38
N LYS A 271 1.06 15.08 -7.33
CA LYS A 271 2.37 14.85 -6.69
C LYS A 271 2.49 13.44 -6.14
N ALA A 272 1.46 12.93 -5.47
CA ALA A 272 1.41 11.56 -4.98
C ALA A 272 1.40 10.51 -6.11
N ALA A 273 0.91 10.86 -7.31
CA ALA A 273 1.04 10.05 -8.52
C ALA A 273 2.47 10.04 -9.10
N GLY A 274 3.39 10.85 -8.55
CA GLY A 274 4.77 10.98 -9.00
C GLY A 274 4.94 11.86 -10.25
N MET A 275 3.91 12.66 -10.57
CA MET A 275 3.86 13.52 -11.76
C MET A 275 4.45 14.91 -11.49
N TYR A 276 4.77 15.63 -12.57
CA TYR A 276 5.00 17.07 -12.49
C TYR A 276 3.67 17.78 -12.33
N VAL A 277 3.63 18.81 -11.49
CA VAL A 277 2.41 19.58 -11.25
C VAL A 277 2.69 21.05 -11.40
N ALA A 278 1.89 21.70 -12.23
CA ALA A 278 1.84 23.14 -12.38
C ALA A 278 0.51 23.63 -11.81
N SER A 279 0.54 24.49 -10.78
CA SER A 279 -0.71 25.08 -10.30
C SER A 279 -1.17 26.20 -11.22
N VAL A 280 -2.48 26.33 -11.39
CA VAL A 280 -3.11 27.45 -12.11
C VAL A 280 -3.80 28.35 -11.09
N PRO A 281 -3.47 29.65 -10.99
CA PRO A 281 -4.09 30.56 -10.05
C PRO A 281 -5.48 30.97 -10.53
N ASP A 282 -6.37 31.27 -9.59
CA ASP A 282 -7.65 31.88 -9.90
C ASP A 282 -7.44 33.28 -10.50
N PRO A 283 -7.84 33.53 -11.77
CA PRO A 283 -7.54 34.80 -12.43
C PRO A 283 -8.29 36.00 -11.82
N GLN A 284 -9.32 35.74 -11.00
CA GLN A 284 -10.10 36.76 -10.32
C GLN A 284 -9.62 36.99 -8.88
N ASN A 285 -8.58 36.27 -8.41
CA ASN A 285 -8.07 36.29 -7.04
C ASN A 285 -9.17 36.16 -5.98
N ARG A 286 -10.16 35.30 -6.24
CA ARG A 286 -11.32 35.07 -5.36
C ARG A 286 -10.92 34.38 -4.05
N PHE A 287 -9.87 33.57 -4.08
CA PHE A 287 -9.34 32.81 -2.95
C PHE A 287 -7.83 32.63 -3.07
N THR A 288 -7.19 32.23 -1.97
CA THR A 288 -5.78 31.82 -1.93
C THR A 288 -5.69 30.30 -1.89
N GLN A 289 -4.83 29.71 -2.71
CA GLN A 289 -4.53 28.28 -2.68
C GLN A 289 -3.57 27.96 -1.52
N ASP A 290 -3.96 27.05 -0.63
CA ASP A 290 -3.14 26.61 0.49
C ASP A 290 -2.37 25.32 0.14
N PHE A 291 -1.06 25.45 -0.09
CA PHE A 291 -0.17 24.35 -0.44
C PHE A 291 0.68 23.82 0.74
N THR A 292 0.27 24.07 1.99
CA THR A 292 0.99 23.63 3.19
C THR A 292 1.26 22.13 3.26
N ASN A 293 0.48 21.30 2.55
CA ASN A 293 0.62 19.83 2.51
C ASN A 293 1.32 19.28 1.25
N GLY A 294 2.11 20.12 0.57
CA GLY A 294 2.85 19.73 -0.64
C GLY A 294 2.40 20.57 -1.84
N GLY A 295 3.26 21.50 -2.23
CA GLY A 295 2.99 22.42 -3.32
C GLY A 295 3.28 21.86 -4.72
N PRO A 296 2.90 22.61 -5.75
CA PRO A 296 3.22 22.29 -7.14
C PRO A 296 4.74 22.35 -7.36
N ASP A 297 5.20 21.76 -8.46
CA ASP A 297 6.58 21.94 -8.90
C ASP A 297 6.85 23.38 -9.33
N PHE A 298 5.85 24.06 -9.88
CA PHE A 298 5.87 25.49 -10.21
C PHE A 298 4.46 26.05 -10.33
N GLU A 299 4.33 27.37 -10.20
CA GLU A 299 3.07 28.08 -10.34
C GLU A 299 3.02 28.79 -11.68
N VAL A 300 1.95 28.59 -12.44
CA VAL A 300 1.73 29.29 -13.70
C VAL A 300 1.22 30.68 -13.39
N LYS A 301 1.81 31.75 -13.94
CA LYS A 301 1.27 33.10 -13.74
C LYS A 301 -0.08 33.32 -14.40
N SER A 302 -0.24 32.78 -15.62
CA SER A 302 -1.50 32.73 -16.36
C SER A 302 -1.40 31.70 -17.49
N LEU A 303 -2.53 31.10 -17.88
CA LEU A 303 -2.56 30.17 -19.01
C LEU A 303 -2.14 30.84 -20.32
N LYS A 304 -2.41 32.13 -20.48
CA LYS A 304 -1.96 32.92 -21.64
C LYS A 304 -0.44 33.06 -21.72
N GLU A 305 0.23 33.33 -20.61
CA GLU A 305 1.71 33.39 -20.57
C GLU A 305 2.30 32.00 -20.81
N PHE A 306 1.72 30.98 -20.18
CA PHE A 306 2.11 29.59 -20.36
C PHE A 306 1.92 29.10 -21.81
N ALA A 307 0.84 29.48 -22.48
CA ALA A 307 0.63 29.18 -23.89
C ALA A 307 1.67 29.87 -24.80
N LYS A 308 2.07 31.11 -24.47
CA LYS A 308 3.08 31.89 -25.22
C LYS A 308 4.50 31.34 -25.10
N THR A 309 4.83 30.72 -23.96
CA THR A 309 6.11 29.99 -23.79
C THR A 309 6.07 28.59 -24.41
N GLU A 310 5.03 28.32 -25.21
CA GLU A 310 4.72 27.02 -25.78
C GLU A 310 4.53 25.90 -24.74
N GLY A 311 4.09 26.26 -23.54
CA GLY A 311 3.83 25.38 -22.40
C GLY A 311 5.05 25.24 -21.50
N ILE A 312 6.13 24.62 -21.99
CA ILE A 312 7.14 24.04 -21.10
C ILE A 312 8.54 24.61 -21.40
N GLN A 313 9.09 25.44 -20.51
CA GLN A 313 10.52 25.75 -20.54
C GLN A 313 11.33 24.72 -19.76
N LYS A 314 12.41 24.22 -20.37
CA LYS A 314 13.30 23.20 -19.80
C LYS A 314 13.85 23.56 -18.42
N ASP A 315 14.05 24.85 -18.16
CA ASP A 315 14.73 25.34 -16.97
C ASP A 315 13.78 25.50 -15.76
N GLU A 316 12.46 25.50 -15.99
CA GLU A 316 11.41 25.70 -14.97
C GLU A 316 10.96 24.39 -14.30
N LEU A 317 11.19 23.25 -14.95
CA LEU A 317 10.74 21.93 -14.48
C LEU A 317 11.72 21.20 -13.54
N LYS A 318 12.70 21.91 -12.96
CA LYS A 318 13.67 21.27 -12.05
C LYS A 318 12.95 20.80 -10.80
N ARG A 319 12.87 19.47 -10.60
CA ARG A 319 12.39 18.90 -9.33
C ARG A 319 13.17 19.56 -8.19
N VAL A 320 12.46 20.23 -7.30
CA VAL A 320 12.94 20.41 -5.93
C VAL A 320 12.88 19.03 -5.30
N VAL A 321 13.91 18.23 -5.57
CA VAL A 321 14.15 17.01 -4.80
C VAL A 321 14.52 17.53 -3.42
N SER A 322 13.56 17.56 -2.51
CA SER A 322 13.84 17.72 -1.08
C SER A 322 14.82 16.61 -0.72
N SER A 323 16.10 16.97 -0.62
CA SER A 323 17.20 16.10 -0.18
C SER A 323 17.03 15.68 1.28
N ASP A 324 16.06 16.27 1.97
CA ASP A 324 15.87 16.23 3.41
C ASP A 324 14.68 15.34 3.81
N LEU A 325 14.06 14.65 2.85
CA LEU A 325 13.13 13.59 3.19
C LEU A 325 13.88 12.52 3.98
N PRO A 326 13.42 12.16 5.20
CA PRO A 326 14.04 11.07 5.93
C PRO A 326 13.97 9.83 5.04
N LYS A 327 15.14 9.39 4.56
CA LYS A 327 15.27 8.04 4.03
C LYS A 327 14.73 7.15 5.13
N ALA A 328 13.87 6.19 4.79
CA ALA A 328 13.55 5.13 5.74
C ALA A 328 14.89 4.52 6.13
N GLU A 329 15.37 4.88 7.33
CA GLU A 329 16.48 4.17 7.90
C GLU A 329 16.00 2.74 8.00
N PHE A 330 16.79 1.83 7.44
CA PHE A 330 16.62 0.41 7.66
C PHE A 330 16.58 0.24 9.17
N ASN A 331 15.38 0.16 9.76
CA ASN A 331 15.28 -0.24 11.14
C ASN A 331 15.63 -1.72 11.07
N ASP A 332 16.82 -2.09 11.56
CA ASP A 332 17.37 -3.44 11.51
C ASP A 332 16.38 -4.39 12.17
N MET A 333 15.44 -4.93 11.37
CA MET A 333 14.46 -5.89 11.83
C MET A 333 15.27 -7.02 12.49
N PRO A 334 15.06 -7.26 13.79
CA PRO A 334 15.89 -8.22 14.50
C PRO A 334 15.69 -9.58 13.86
N LEU A 335 16.77 -10.33 13.66
CA LEU A 335 16.69 -11.74 13.33
C LEU A 335 16.30 -12.51 14.60
N SER A 336 15.03 -12.38 14.97
CA SER A 336 14.40 -13.00 16.13
C SER A 336 13.20 -13.86 15.70
N VAL A 337 12.56 -14.52 16.66
CA VAL A 337 11.28 -15.19 16.44
C VAL A 337 10.17 -14.17 16.66
N GLY A 338 9.29 -14.01 15.69
CA GLY A 338 8.10 -13.17 15.83
C GLY A 338 6.89 -13.94 16.32
N PHE A 339 6.01 -13.29 17.07
CA PHE A 339 4.76 -13.88 17.53
C PHE A 339 3.61 -13.49 16.60
N GLY A 340 3.07 -14.46 15.85
CA GLY A 340 1.92 -14.22 14.97
C GLY A 340 0.59 -14.32 15.71
N THR A 341 -0.32 -13.38 15.49
CA THR A 341 -1.63 -13.32 16.19
C THR A 341 -2.82 -13.83 15.37
N ASP A 342 -2.63 -14.29 14.13
CA ASP A 342 -3.72 -14.85 13.31
C ASP A 342 -4.44 -16.02 14.01
N LEU A 343 -5.78 -16.00 13.99
CA LEU A 343 -6.65 -17.00 14.63
C LEU A 343 -6.41 -17.23 16.13
N ILE A 344 -5.72 -16.34 16.84
CA ILE A 344 -5.40 -16.55 18.27
C ILE A 344 -6.68 -16.64 19.14
N HIS A 345 -7.71 -15.89 18.75
CA HIS A 345 -9.07 -15.92 19.31
C HIS A 345 -9.73 -17.30 19.24
N THR A 346 -9.47 -18.07 18.19
CA THR A 346 -10.10 -19.40 18.01
C THR A 346 -9.36 -20.51 18.75
N ALA A 347 -8.25 -20.18 19.42
CA ALA A 347 -7.43 -21.14 20.13
C ALA A 347 -7.53 -21.00 21.65
N THR A 348 -8.46 -20.17 22.14
CA THR A 348 -8.80 -20.09 23.56
C THR A 348 -9.85 -21.17 23.83
N ASP A 349 -9.62 -21.95 24.88
CA ASP A 349 -10.64 -22.83 25.47
C ASP A 349 -11.59 -22.04 26.40
N GLY A 350 -11.60 -20.70 26.26
CA GLY A 350 -12.29 -19.76 27.12
C GLY A 350 -11.53 -19.33 28.38
N SER A 351 -10.38 -19.95 28.71
CA SER A 351 -9.65 -19.66 29.97
C SER A 351 -8.75 -18.43 29.95
N LEU A 352 -8.31 -18.00 28.76
CA LEU A 352 -7.42 -16.86 28.56
C LEU A 352 -7.92 -16.01 27.40
N THR A 353 -7.74 -14.70 27.50
CA THR A 353 -8.03 -13.77 26.42
C THR A 353 -6.90 -13.78 25.37
N CYS A 354 -7.11 -13.05 24.26
CA CYS A 354 -6.07 -12.88 23.25
C CYS A 354 -4.85 -12.11 23.79
N ASP A 355 -5.10 -11.03 24.54
CA ASP A 355 -4.07 -10.21 25.18
C ASP A 355 -3.26 -11.00 26.20
N ASP A 356 -3.86 -11.89 27.00
CA ASP A 356 -3.13 -12.76 27.93
C ASP A 356 -2.06 -13.59 27.22
N LYS A 357 -2.35 -14.13 26.04
CA LYS A 357 -1.41 -14.95 25.26
C LYS A 357 -0.31 -14.12 24.62
N ILE A 358 -0.64 -12.92 24.16
CA ILE A 358 0.36 -11.98 23.64
C ILE A 358 1.29 -11.58 24.79
N LEU A 359 0.75 -11.33 25.99
CA LEU A 359 1.55 -11.02 27.17
C LEU A 359 2.42 -12.21 27.60
N GLN A 360 1.91 -13.45 27.53
CA GLN A 360 2.74 -14.66 27.73
C GLN A 360 3.89 -14.76 26.73
N ALA A 361 3.67 -14.38 25.46
CA ALA A 361 4.75 -14.30 24.47
C ALA A 361 5.75 -13.22 24.83
N ILE A 362 5.30 -12.02 25.21
CA ILE A 362 6.19 -10.95 25.67
C ILE A 362 7.05 -11.41 26.86
N ASN A 363 6.43 -12.04 27.86
CA ASN A 363 7.11 -12.59 29.03
C ASN A 363 8.10 -13.72 28.70
N ALA A 364 7.88 -14.43 27.58
CA ALA A 364 8.82 -15.44 27.06
C ALA A 364 10.00 -14.83 26.28
N GLY A 365 9.98 -13.51 26.02
CA GLY A 365 11.04 -12.76 25.35
C GLY A 365 10.70 -12.25 23.95
N TYR A 366 9.46 -12.45 23.47
CA TYR A 366 9.07 -11.96 22.15
C TYR A 366 8.91 -10.44 22.16
N THR A 367 9.66 -9.78 21.28
CA THR A 367 9.56 -8.34 21.05
C THR A 367 8.97 -8.00 19.68
N LEU A 368 8.99 -8.93 18.73
CA LEU A 368 8.34 -8.78 17.43
C LEU A 368 6.94 -9.38 17.48
N ILE A 369 5.91 -8.54 17.32
CA ILE A 369 4.51 -8.95 17.31
C ILE A 369 3.90 -8.69 15.93
N ASP A 370 3.44 -9.76 15.26
CA ASP A 370 2.81 -9.70 13.94
C ASP A 370 1.29 -9.81 14.05
N THR A 371 0.60 -8.70 13.75
CA THR A 371 -0.86 -8.60 13.70
C THR A 371 -1.34 -8.08 12.35
N ALA A 372 -2.64 -7.87 12.18
CA ALA A 372 -3.24 -7.26 10.99
C ALA A 372 -4.67 -6.78 11.27
N THR A 373 -5.14 -5.79 10.50
CA THR A 373 -6.55 -5.38 10.48
C THR A 373 -7.51 -6.57 10.34
N LYS A 374 -7.18 -7.52 9.46
CA LYS A 374 -8.02 -8.70 9.18
C LYS A 374 -8.11 -9.69 10.35
N TYR A 375 -7.15 -9.67 11.28
CA TYR A 375 -7.12 -10.63 12.39
C TYR A 375 -7.99 -10.20 13.56
N GLU A 376 -8.43 -8.94 13.58
CA GLU A 376 -9.21 -8.33 14.67
C GLU A 376 -8.51 -8.37 16.05
N SER A 377 -7.21 -8.71 16.07
CA SER A 377 -6.38 -8.82 17.29
C SER A 377 -5.54 -7.56 17.60
N GLU A 378 -5.68 -6.49 16.79
CA GLU A 378 -4.97 -5.22 17.01
C GLU A 378 -5.31 -4.58 18.37
N PRO A 379 -6.60 -4.52 18.82
CA PRO A 379 -6.91 -4.00 20.15
C PRO A 379 -6.24 -4.79 21.28
N ASP A 380 -6.16 -6.11 21.16
CA ASP A 380 -5.57 -6.98 22.18
C ASP A 380 -4.03 -6.85 22.19
N THR A 381 -3.44 -6.72 21.00
CA THR A 381 -2.01 -6.41 20.84
C THR A 381 -1.65 -5.09 21.54
N GLY A 382 -2.47 -4.06 21.34
CA GLY A 382 -2.30 -2.77 22.00
C GLY A 382 -2.37 -2.85 23.53
N ARG A 383 -3.35 -3.60 24.07
CA ARG A 383 -3.49 -3.79 25.53
C ARG A 383 -2.31 -4.55 26.12
N ALA A 384 -1.89 -5.66 25.52
CA ALA A 384 -0.77 -6.47 26.02
C ALA A 384 0.55 -5.68 26.03
N ILE A 385 0.84 -4.89 24.99
CA ILE A 385 2.03 -4.05 24.95
C ILE A 385 1.95 -2.92 25.98
N LYS A 386 0.78 -2.28 26.13
CA LYS A 386 0.56 -1.25 27.16
C LYS A 386 0.80 -1.80 28.57
N GLU A 387 0.36 -3.02 28.85
CA GLU A 387 0.62 -3.70 30.12
C GLU A 387 2.10 -4.01 30.31
N ALA A 388 2.78 -4.54 29.29
CA ALA A 388 4.22 -4.76 29.35
C ALA A 388 5.01 -3.47 29.59
N ILE A 389 4.58 -2.34 29.01
CA ILE A 389 5.16 -1.02 29.27
C ILE A 389 4.92 -0.58 30.72
N ALA A 390 3.71 -0.78 31.25
CA ALA A 390 3.42 -0.52 32.66
C ALA A 390 4.29 -1.35 33.62
N ASN A 391 4.76 -2.52 33.15
CA ASN A 391 5.64 -3.43 33.87
C ASN A 391 7.15 -3.22 33.59
N GLY A 392 7.53 -2.08 32.98
CA GLY A 392 8.92 -1.63 32.91
C GLY A 392 9.60 -1.80 31.54
N MET A 393 8.91 -2.33 30.52
CA MET A 393 9.38 -2.25 29.13
C MET A 393 9.09 -0.89 28.52
N LYS A 394 9.70 -0.59 27.38
CA LYS A 394 9.48 0.64 26.62
C LYS A 394 8.83 0.33 25.28
N ARG A 395 8.14 1.30 24.67
CA ARG A 395 7.52 1.11 23.34
C ARG A 395 8.59 0.75 22.31
N GLU A 396 9.78 1.31 22.42
CA GLU A 396 10.91 1.10 21.52
C GLU A 396 11.52 -0.32 21.64
N ASP A 397 11.20 -1.07 22.69
CA ASP A 397 11.62 -2.47 22.83
C ASP A 397 10.81 -3.41 21.91
N PHE A 398 9.67 -2.95 21.38
CA PHE A 398 8.77 -3.75 20.55
C PHE A 398 8.90 -3.41 19.07
N TYR A 399 8.85 -4.44 18.22
CA TYR A 399 8.71 -4.34 16.77
C TYR A 399 7.31 -4.79 16.36
N VAL A 400 6.40 -3.85 16.18
CA VAL A 400 4.98 -4.11 15.91
C VAL A 400 4.70 -4.06 14.41
N VAL A 401 4.15 -5.14 13.88
CA VAL A 401 3.77 -5.27 12.45
C VAL A 401 2.26 -5.29 12.32
N THR A 402 1.71 -4.46 11.42
CA THR A 402 0.31 -4.57 10.95
C THR A 402 0.22 -4.55 9.43
N LYS A 403 -0.98 -4.72 8.87
CA LYS A 403 -1.18 -4.95 7.44
C LYS A 403 -2.44 -4.28 6.91
N VAL A 404 -2.32 -3.62 5.74
CA VAL A 404 -3.45 -3.11 4.94
C VAL A 404 -4.11 -4.28 4.23
N TRP A 405 -5.40 -4.50 4.48
CA TRP A 405 -6.17 -5.58 3.84
C TRP A 405 -6.52 -5.22 2.38
N VAL A 406 -6.84 -6.23 1.56
CA VAL A 406 -7.12 -6.04 0.12
C VAL A 406 -8.24 -5.04 -0.16
N ASN A 407 -9.25 -4.98 0.72
CA ASN A 407 -10.39 -4.07 0.56
C ASN A 407 -10.03 -2.62 0.87
N ASP A 408 -8.93 -2.40 1.60
CA ASP A 408 -8.44 -1.09 1.99
C ASP A 408 -7.30 -0.62 1.07
N MET A 409 -7.01 -1.34 -0.02
CA MET A 409 -6.02 -0.92 -1.01
C MET A 409 -6.50 0.26 -1.85
N GLY A 410 -5.59 1.19 -2.09
CA GLY A 410 -5.83 2.52 -2.65
C GLY A 410 -5.13 3.56 -1.79
N TYR A 411 -4.84 4.75 -2.32
CA TYR A 411 -4.01 5.72 -1.59
C TYR A 411 -4.71 6.22 -0.32
N ALA A 412 -5.90 6.82 -0.47
CA ALA A 412 -6.68 7.34 0.65
C ALA A 412 -7.13 6.23 1.62
N SER A 413 -7.62 5.10 1.09
CA SER A 413 -8.05 3.96 1.89
C SER A 413 -6.93 3.33 2.71
N ALA A 414 -5.71 3.25 2.16
CA ALA A 414 -4.59 2.69 2.88
C ALA A 414 -4.13 3.62 4.00
N ILE A 415 -4.07 4.94 3.76
CA ILE A 415 -3.81 5.94 4.82
C ILE A 415 -4.84 5.78 5.94
N GLU A 416 -6.13 5.77 5.60
CA GLU A 416 -7.22 5.62 6.56
C GLU A 416 -7.12 4.28 7.33
N SER A 417 -6.78 3.18 6.64
CA SER A 417 -6.62 1.86 7.24
C SER A 417 -5.48 1.85 8.26
N VAL A 418 -4.33 2.45 7.93
CA VAL A 418 -3.19 2.57 8.86
C VAL A 418 -3.55 3.44 10.07
N GLU A 419 -4.23 4.57 9.87
CA GLU A 419 -4.70 5.41 10.98
C GLU A 419 -5.71 4.70 11.88
N LYS A 420 -6.62 3.89 11.31
CA LYS A 420 -7.53 3.03 12.08
C LYS A 420 -6.76 1.97 12.87
N SER A 421 -5.75 1.35 12.28
CA SER A 421 -4.87 0.39 12.97
C SER A 421 -4.15 1.03 14.15
N LEU A 422 -3.58 2.23 13.99
CA LEU A 422 -2.93 2.97 15.08
C LEU A 422 -3.90 3.26 16.24
N ARG A 423 -5.14 3.65 15.94
CA ARG A 423 -6.18 3.84 16.96
C ARG A 423 -6.53 2.55 17.68
N ARG A 424 -6.70 1.43 16.96
CA ARG A 424 -6.99 0.12 17.56
C ARG A 424 -5.83 -0.36 18.44
N LEU A 425 -4.60 -0.19 17.98
CA LEU A 425 -3.37 -0.51 18.71
C LEU A 425 -3.10 0.44 19.88
N GLN A 426 -3.73 1.61 19.91
CA GLN A 426 -3.44 2.70 20.86
C GLN A 426 -1.96 3.14 20.82
N MET A 427 -1.43 3.34 19.61
CA MET A 427 -0.03 3.72 19.38
C MET A 427 0.08 4.94 18.46
N ASP A 428 1.12 5.75 18.67
CA ASP A 428 1.43 6.87 17.79
C ASP A 428 2.10 6.45 16.48
N TYR A 429 2.81 5.31 16.52
CA TYR A 429 3.46 4.70 15.37
C TYR A 429 3.50 3.16 15.45
N VAL A 430 3.65 2.52 14.29
CA VAL A 430 4.02 1.11 14.16
C VAL A 430 5.37 0.97 13.47
N ASP A 431 6.07 -0.14 13.75
CA ASP A 431 7.41 -0.38 13.23
C ASP A 431 7.36 -0.80 11.77
N LEU A 432 6.34 -1.57 11.38
CA LEU A 432 6.18 -2.06 10.01
C LEU A 432 4.71 -2.12 9.59
N VAL A 433 4.41 -1.57 8.41
CA VAL A 433 3.14 -1.83 7.71
C VAL A 433 3.40 -2.62 6.44
N LEU A 434 2.65 -3.71 6.26
CA LEU A 434 2.69 -4.52 5.05
C LEU A 434 1.43 -4.35 4.21
N ILE A 435 1.55 -4.36 2.89
CA ILE A 435 0.39 -4.66 2.03
C ILE A 435 0.12 -6.16 2.13
N HIS A 436 -1.05 -6.56 2.64
CA HIS A 436 -1.29 -7.96 3.06
C HIS A 436 -1.33 -8.96 1.88
N TRP A 437 -1.88 -8.55 0.74
CA TRP A 437 -1.94 -9.36 -0.48
C TRP A 437 -1.84 -8.47 -1.72
N PRO A 438 -1.30 -8.98 -2.85
CA PRO A 438 -1.08 -8.19 -4.07
C PRO A 438 -2.36 -7.86 -4.85
N GLY A 439 -3.48 -8.46 -4.47
CA GLY A 439 -4.78 -8.27 -5.07
C GLY A 439 -5.78 -9.29 -4.50
N PRO A 440 -7.05 -9.22 -4.93
CA PRO A 440 -8.04 -10.22 -4.59
C PRO A 440 -7.76 -11.56 -5.30
N ALA A 441 -8.27 -12.64 -4.72
CA ALA A 441 -8.26 -13.96 -5.31
C ALA A 441 -9.21 -14.09 -6.52
N PRO A 442 -8.80 -14.67 -7.67
CA PRO A 442 -9.72 -14.96 -8.77
C PRO A 442 -10.96 -15.75 -8.40
N GLY A 443 -12.04 -15.45 -9.10
CA GLY A 443 -13.33 -16.08 -8.89
C GLY A 443 -14.03 -15.64 -7.61
N LYS A 444 -13.40 -14.81 -6.76
CA LYS A 444 -14.09 -14.13 -5.65
C LYS A 444 -14.85 -12.90 -6.15
N PRO A 445 -15.98 -12.54 -5.51
CA PRO A 445 -16.69 -11.28 -5.77
C PRO A 445 -15.74 -10.06 -5.79
N ASP A 446 -14.79 -10.04 -4.85
CA ASP A 446 -13.79 -8.97 -4.73
C ASP A 446 -12.89 -8.83 -5.99
N ALA A 447 -12.63 -9.91 -6.71
CA ALA A 447 -11.87 -9.86 -7.97
C ALA A 447 -12.67 -9.28 -9.15
N GLN A 448 -14.00 -9.42 -9.13
CA GLN A 448 -14.87 -8.73 -10.10
C GLN A 448 -14.91 -7.22 -9.84
N GLN A 449 -14.84 -6.81 -8.57
CA GLN A 449 -14.90 -5.39 -8.19
C GLN A 449 -13.59 -4.65 -8.49
N PHE A 450 -12.44 -5.27 -8.23
CA PHE A 450 -11.16 -4.55 -8.28
C PHE A 450 -10.28 -4.92 -9.47
N GLY A 451 -10.66 -5.90 -10.28
CA GLY A 451 -9.76 -6.44 -11.28
C GLY A 451 -8.63 -7.24 -10.64
N PHE A 452 -8.28 -8.31 -11.29
CA PHE A 452 -7.46 -9.36 -10.73
C PHE A 452 -5.96 -8.96 -10.58
N GLU A 453 -5.41 -8.26 -11.58
CA GLU A 453 -4.00 -7.85 -11.61
C GLU A 453 -3.71 -6.55 -10.87
N ASN A 454 -4.72 -5.80 -10.42
CA ASN A 454 -4.74 -4.38 -10.02
C ASN A 454 -3.40 -3.69 -9.64
N LYS A 455 -2.52 -3.50 -10.63
CA LYS A 455 -1.21 -2.85 -10.51
C LYS A 455 -1.34 -1.40 -10.05
N ALA A 456 -2.37 -0.71 -10.52
CA ALA A 456 -2.67 0.65 -10.08
C ALA A 456 -2.91 0.70 -8.56
N LYS A 457 -3.77 -0.15 -8.00
CA LYS A 457 -3.99 -0.20 -6.54
C LYS A 457 -2.75 -0.59 -5.76
N ARG A 458 -1.93 -1.54 -6.23
CA ARG A 458 -0.65 -1.84 -5.57
C ARG A 458 0.25 -0.61 -5.53
N THR A 459 0.39 0.09 -6.65
CA THR A 459 1.19 1.32 -6.76
C THR A 459 0.66 2.41 -5.84
N LEU A 460 -0.65 2.68 -5.87
CA LEU A 460 -1.33 3.66 -5.03
C LEU A 460 -1.18 3.36 -3.53
N THR A 461 -1.38 2.09 -3.15
CA THR A 461 -1.19 1.64 -1.78
C THR A 461 0.26 1.83 -1.36
N TRP A 462 1.22 1.51 -2.22
CA TRP A 462 2.65 1.74 -1.94
C TRP A 462 2.93 3.22 -1.68
N ARG A 463 2.44 4.12 -2.55
CA ARG A 463 2.58 5.58 -2.37
C ARG A 463 1.98 6.07 -1.06
N ALA A 464 0.84 5.53 -0.65
CA ALA A 464 0.23 5.83 0.64
C ALA A 464 1.09 5.36 1.81
N LEU A 465 1.71 4.18 1.71
CA LEU A 465 2.62 3.70 2.75
C LEU A 465 3.89 4.56 2.83
N GLU A 466 4.45 5.00 1.69
CA GLU A 466 5.56 5.97 1.66
C GLU A 466 5.17 7.28 2.36
N GLU A 467 3.96 7.77 2.10
CA GLU A 467 3.42 8.95 2.77
C GLU A 467 3.28 8.75 4.29
N MET A 468 2.81 7.59 4.74
CA MET A 468 2.73 7.29 6.18
C MET A 468 4.10 7.21 6.86
N VAL A 469 5.16 6.87 6.12
CA VAL A 469 6.55 7.00 6.59
C VAL A 469 6.95 8.46 6.72
N ARG A 470 6.69 9.30 5.70
CA ARG A 470 6.98 10.74 5.75
C ARG A 470 6.27 11.44 6.92
N ARG A 471 5.04 11.00 7.25
CA ARG A 471 4.25 11.48 8.41
C ARG A 471 4.75 10.96 9.76
N GLY A 472 5.76 10.10 9.80
CA GLY A 472 6.29 9.50 11.02
C GLY A 472 5.35 8.50 11.71
N LYS A 473 4.25 8.12 11.05
CA LYS A 473 3.25 7.17 11.57
C LYS A 473 3.67 5.71 11.40
N VAL A 474 4.58 5.44 10.47
CA VAL A 474 5.12 4.13 10.17
C VAL A 474 6.63 4.24 10.05
N LYS A 475 7.41 3.36 10.70
CA LYS A 475 8.88 3.41 10.62
C LYS A 475 9.43 2.70 9.37
N SER A 476 8.80 1.61 8.95
CA SER A 476 9.20 0.83 7.77
C SER A 476 7.98 0.29 7.03
N ILE A 477 8.13 0.05 5.73
CA ILE A 477 7.06 -0.43 4.87
C ILE A 477 7.50 -1.64 4.07
N GLY A 478 6.57 -2.56 3.84
CA GLY A 478 6.85 -3.79 3.12
C GLY A 478 5.60 -4.40 2.50
N VAL A 479 5.75 -5.64 2.06
CA VAL A 479 4.69 -6.38 1.37
C VAL A 479 4.54 -7.77 1.99
N ALA A 480 3.39 -8.40 1.78
CA ALA A 480 3.16 -9.79 2.12
C ALA A 480 2.58 -10.52 0.91
N ASN A 481 3.08 -11.73 0.65
CA ASN A 481 2.67 -12.58 -0.47
C ASN A 481 3.09 -12.07 -1.85
N TRP A 482 4.14 -11.26 -1.93
CA TRP A 482 4.66 -10.79 -3.21
C TRP A 482 5.49 -11.88 -3.89
N THR A 483 5.28 -12.03 -5.20
CA THR A 483 6.16 -12.81 -6.09
C THR A 483 7.32 -11.93 -6.57
N ILE A 484 8.32 -12.51 -7.23
CA ILE A 484 9.40 -11.73 -7.86
C ILE A 484 8.85 -10.71 -8.87
N ARG A 485 7.77 -11.05 -9.60
CA ARG A 485 7.10 -10.14 -10.54
C ARG A 485 6.55 -8.91 -9.80
N HIS A 486 5.80 -9.14 -8.72
CA HIS A 486 5.25 -8.05 -7.91
C HIS A 486 6.35 -7.21 -7.24
N LEU A 487 7.45 -7.82 -6.77
CA LEU A 487 8.57 -7.09 -6.20
C LEU A 487 9.24 -6.18 -7.23
N LYS A 488 9.49 -6.67 -8.46
CA LYS A 488 10.05 -5.86 -9.55
C LYS A 488 9.13 -4.69 -9.90
N GLU A 489 7.82 -4.91 -9.91
CA GLU A 489 6.84 -3.85 -10.10
C GLU A 489 6.94 -2.77 -9.02
N THR A 490 6.87 -3.14 -7.75
CA THR A 490 6.99 -2.19 -6.63
C THR A 490 8.33 -1.45 -6.67
N LEU A 491 9.45 -2.16 -6.86
CA LEU A 491 10.79 -1.57 -6.94
C LEU A 491 10.94 -0.58 -8.10
N SER A 492 10.22 -0.76 -9.21
CA SER A 492 10.28 0.16 -10.36
C SER A 492 9.72 1.56 -10.06
N VAL A 493 8.80 1.66 -9.09
CA VAL A 493 8.09 2.90 -8.77
C VAL A 493 8.46 3.46 -7.41
N ALA A 494 8.90 2.62 -6.48
CA ALA A 494 9.21 2.95 -5.09
C ALA A 494 10.28 4.04 -4.96
N GLU A 495 10.00 5.05 -4.15
CA GLU A 495 10.98 5.98 -3.58
C GLU A 495 11.60 5.39 -2.31
N ILE A 496 10.77 4.73 -1.50
CA ILE A 496 11.22 3.95 -0.34
C ILE A 496 11.06 2.47 -0.72
N PRO A 497 12.14 1.71 -0.89
CA PRO A 497 12.05 0.29 -1.27
C PRO A 497 11.42 -0.54 -0.14
N PRO A 498 10.71 -1.64 -0.46
CA PRO A 498 10.17 -2.53 0.56
C PRO A 498 11.30 -3.13 1.40
N THR A 499 11.21 -2.99 2.73
CA THR A 499 12.21 -3.58 3.63
C THR A 499 11.95 -5.07 3.90
N VAL A 500 10.70 -5.50 3.71
CA VAL A 500 10.21 -6.85 4.06
C VAL A 500 9.29 -7.41 2.99
N ASN A 501 9.42 -8.72 2.73
CA ASN A 501 8.37 -9.52 2.09
C ASN A 501 7.98 -10.70 3.00
N GLN A 502 6.75 -10.69 3.51
CA GLN A 502 6.23 -11.75 4.38
C GLN A 502 5.51 -12.83 3.54
N VAL A 503 5.97 -14.09 3.58
CA VAL A 503 5.44 -15.18 2.74
C VAL A 503 5.30 -16.50 3.51
N GLU A 504 4.51 -17.43 2.97
CA GLU A 504 4.52 -18.81 3.46
C GLU A 504 5.90 -19.42 3.26
N MET A 505 6.48 -19.97 4.33
CA MET A 505 7.75 -20.69 4.25
C MET A 505 7.86 -21.74 5.35
N HIS A 506 8.27 -22.94 4.95
CA HIS A 506 8.57 -24.08 5.80
C HIS A 506 9.35 -25.13 4.98
N PRO A 507 9.90 -26.22 5.56
CA PRO A 507 10.74 -27.16 4.80
C PRO A 507 10.11 -27.78 3.54
N TYR A 508 8.79 -28.01 3.53
CA TYR A 508 8.12 -28.48 2.30
C TYR A 508 7.85 -27.38 1.24
N TYR A 509 8.12 -26.12 1.56
CA TYR A 509 7.97 -24.96 0.69
C TYR A 509 9.04 -23.90 1.00
N THR A 510 10.25 -24.13 0.50
CA THR A 510 11.48 -23.43 0.96
C THR A 510 11.68 -22.04 0.37
N ARG A 511 10.96 -21.71 -0.71
CA ARG A 511 10.98 -20.42 -1.43
C ARG A 511 12.38 -19.95 -1.85
N THR A 512 13.34 -20.85 -2.09
CA THR A 512 14.76 -20.51 -2.31
C THR A 512 14.97 -19.42 -3.37
N ARG A 513 14.28 -19.50 -4.52
CA ARG A 513 14.39 -18.47 -5.57
C ARG A 513 13.93 -17.08 -5.10
N LEU A 514 12.86 -17.01 -4.30
CA LEU A 514 12.35 -15.76 -3.76
C LEU A 514 13.26 -15.22 -2.65
N LEU A 515 13.77 -16.11 -1.78
CA LEU A 515 14.73 -15.75 -0.74
C LEU A 515 15.97 -15.09 -1.34
N ASN A 516 16.60 -15.73 -2.34
CA ASN A 516 17.79 -15.19 -2.99
C ASN A 516 17.49 -13.81 -3.63
N PHE A 517 16.38 -13.69 -4.36
CA PHE A 517 15.98 -12.41 -4.94
C PHE A 517 15.80 -11.32 -3.87
N CYS A 518 15.13 -11.63 -2.77
CA CYS A 518 14.93 -10.70 -1.67
C CYS A 518 16.27 -10.30 -1.03
N THR A 519 17.15 -11.27 -0.74
CA THR A 519 18.50 -11.02 -0.21
C THR A 519 19.32 -10.10 -1.12
N ASP A 520 19.33 -10.36 -2.43
CA ASP A 520 20.07 -9.55 -3.41
C ASP A 520 19.59 -8.09 -3.49
N HIS A 521 18.34 -7.83 -3.09
CA HIS A 521 17.72 -6.49 -3.08
C HIS A 521 17.61 -5.90 -1.67
N GLY A 522 18.27 -6.50 -0.67
CA GLY A 522 18.20 -6.05 0.72
C GLY A 522 16.86 -6.28 1.42
N ILE A 523 15.93 -7.01 0.82
CA ILE A 523 14.58 -7.26 1.36
C ILE A 523 14.64 -8.45 2.33
N LYS A 524 14.19 -8.27 3.57
CA LYS A 524 14.10 -9.36 4.55
C LYS A 524 12.88 -10.25 4.27
N LEU A 525 13.03 -11.58 4.38
CA LEU A 525 11.88 -12.48 4.40
C LEU A 525 11.39 -12.73 5.82
N MET A 526 10.08 -12.58 6.00
CA MET A 526 9.36 -13.12 7.16
C MET A 526 8.57 -14.35 6.71
N GLY A 527 8.74 -15.47 7.41
CA GLY A 527 8.10 -16.73 7.06
C GLY A 527 6.91 -17.04 7.96
N TYR A 528 5.69 -16.93 7.42
CA TYR A 528 4.48 -17.35 8.13
C TYR A 528 4.17 -18.83 7.91
N SER A 529 3.34 -19.39 8.79
CA SER A 529 2.96 -20.82 8.80
C SER A 529 4.17 -21.78 8.80
N PRO A 530 5.17 -21.58 9.69
CA PRO A 530 6.36 -22.42 9.72
C PRO A 530 6.05 -23.92 9.93
N PHE A 531 4.92 -24.24 10.54
CA PHE A 531 4.47 -25.62 10.81
C PHE A 531 3.41 -26.14 9.83
N GLY A 532 3.24 -25.48 8.67
CA GLY A 532 2.28 -25.90 7.65
C GLY A 532 0.82 -25.95 8.15
N ARG A 533 0.45 -25.02 9.06
CA ARG A 533 -0.85 -24.95 9.74
C ARG A 533 -1.30 -26.24 10.44
N GLY A 534 -0.37 -27.15 10.75
CA GLY A 534 -0.66 -28.50 11.27
C GLY A 534 -1.23 -29.47 10.22
N ARG A 535 -1.54 -29.01 9.01
CA ARG A 535 -2.14 -29.81 7.93
C ARG A 535 -1.14 -30.72 7.25
N LEU A 536 0.12 -30.30 7.21
CA LEU A 536 1.21 -31.03 6.56
C LEU A 536 1.94 -32.00 7.50
N ASN A 537 1.59 -32.01 8.79
CA ASN A 537 2.24 -32.79 9.84
C ASN A 537 3.79 -32.68 9.85
N ILE A 538 4.33 -31.54 9.40
CA ILE A 538 5.76 -31.33 9.13
C ILE A 538 6.63 -31.37 10.40
N ILE A 539 6.06 -31.05 11.55
CA ILE A 539 6.74 -31.12 12.85
C ILE A 539 7.11 -32.55 13.26
N ASN A 540 6.43 -33.54 12.68
CA ASN A 540 6.61 -34.98 12.92
C ASN A 540 7.28 -35.68 11.73
N ASP A 541 7.86 -34.93 10.79
CA ASP A 541 8.66 -35.51 9.73
C ASP A 541 9.88 -36.25 10.35
N PRO A 542 10.21 -37.49 9.92
CA PRO A 542 11.33 -38.25 10.47
C PRO A 542 12.66 -37.48 10.45
N VAL A 543 12.92 -36.67 9.42
CA VAL A 543 14.12 -35.84 9.32
C VAL A 543 14.18 -34.82 10.46
N MET A 544 13.05 -34.20 10.80
CA MET A 544 12.97 -33.25 11.92
C MET A 544 13.18 -33.95 13.27
N GLY A 545 12.65 -35.16 13.43
CA GLY A 545 12.83 -35.98 14.63
C GLY A 545 14.28 -36.44 14.81
N GLU A 546 14.90 -36.97 13.77
CA GLU A 546 16.29 -37.41 13.77
C GLU A 546 17.25 -36.26 14.10
N ILE A 547 17.09 -35.12 13.43
CA ILE A 547 17.89 -33.92 13.71
C ILE A 547 17.62 -33.41 15.13
N GLY A 548 16.36 -33.27 15.52
CA GLY A 548 15.97 -32.76 16.83
C GLY A 548 16.54 -33.58 17.99
N SER A 549 16.59 -34.92 17.84
CA SER A 549 17.14 -35.83 18.85
C SER A 549 18.62 -35.56 19.18
N LYS A 550 19.42 -35.07 18.21
CA LYS A 550 20.84 -34.74 18.43
C LYS A 550 21.03 -33.51 19.32
N TYR A 551 20.02 -32.66 19.42
CA TYR A 551 20.07 -31.38 20.13
C TYR A 551 19.15 -31.35 21.37
N ASP A 552 18.41 -32.42 21.65
CA ASP A 552 17.31 -32.42 22.64
C ASP A 552 16.26 -31.33 22.33
N LYS A 553 15.92 -31.19 21.05
CA LYS A 553 14.97 -30.19 20.54
C LYS A 553 13.84 -30.86 19.77
N SER A 554 12.67 -30.23 19.82
CA SER A 554 11.50 -30.68 19.05
C SER A 554 11.66 -30.41 17.56
N GLY A 555 10.93 -31.14 16.71
CA GLY A 555 10.89 -30.85 15.27
C GLY A 555 10.41 -29.42 14.95
N ALA A 556 9.56 -28.84 15.80
CA ALA A 556 9.16 -27.43 15.69
C ALA A 556 10.36 -26.48 15.88
N GLN A 557 11.20 -26.72 16.89
CA GLN A 557 12.41 -25.93 17.12
C GLN A 557 13.43 -26.09 15.99
N VAL A 558 13.59 -27.30 15.44
CA VAL A 558 14.44 -27.56 14.27
C VAL A 558 13.99 -26.72 13.07
N ILE A 559 12.68 -26.69 12.78
CA ILE A 559 12.12 -25.89 11.68
C ILE A 559 12.39 -24.40 11.88
N LEU A 560 12.12 -23.87 13.07
CA LEU A 560 12.33 -22.45 13.35
C LEU A 560 13.82 -22.08 13.28
N ARG A 561 14.71 -22.95 13.78
CA ARG A 561 16.16 -22.76 13.68
C ARG A 561 16.65 -22.77 12.24
N TRP A 562 16.13 -23.69 11.42
CA TRP A 562 16.40 -23.74 9.99
C TRP A 562 16.02 -22.41 9.30
N MET A 563 14.86 -21.83 9.63
CA MET A 563 14.46 -20.51 9.09
C MET A 563 15.43 -19.40 9.49
N ILE A 564 15.77 -19.31 10.79
CA ILE A 564 16.71 -18.32 11.31
C ILE A 564 18.09 -18.44 10.63
N GLN A 565 18.62 -19.65 10.47
CA GLN A 565 19.91 -19.87 9.80
C GLN A 565 19.90 -19.53 8.31
N ARG A 566 18.72 -19.48 7.68
CA ARG A 566 18.53 -18.98 6.30
C ARG A 566 18.31 -17.46 6.24
N GLY A 567 18.42 -16.77 7.37
CA GLY A 567 18.20 -15.31 7.46
C GLY A 567 16.72 -14.92 7.38
N VAL A 568 15.81 -15.85 7.65
CA VAL A 568 14.35 -15.65 7.61
C VAL A 568 13.82 -15.49 9.03
N VAL A 569 12.98 -14.48 9.25
CA VAL A 569 12.29 -14.26 10.52
C VAL A 569 11.05 -15.15 10.59
N PRO A 570 11.01 -16.21 11.42
CA PRO A 570 9.86 -17.09 11.51
C PRO A 570 8.74 -16.47 12.35
N LEU A 571 7.49 -16.73 11.95
CA LEU A 571 6.28 -16.29 12.66
C LEU A 571 5.45 -17.47 13.15
N PRO A 572 5.91 -18.23 14.16
CA PRO A 572 5.08 -19.24 14.79
C PRO A 572 3.91 -18.61 15.54
N ARG A 573 2.81 -19.37 15.58
CA ARG A 573 1.72 -19.14 16.52
C ARG A 573 1.67 -20.32 17.49
N ALA A 574 1.46 -20.04 18.76
CA ALA A 574 1.18 -21.05 19.76
C ALA A 574 0.02 -20.62 20.66
N SER A 575 -0.78 -21.59 21.11
CA SER A 575 -1.92 -21.35 22.00
C SER A 575 -1.67 -21.77 23.45
N SER A 576 -0.58 -22.49 23.72
CA SER A 576 -0.17 -22.91 25.05
C SER A 576 1.16 -22.26 25.43
N GLU A 577 1.26 -21.81 26.68
CA GLU A 577 2.44 -21.14 27.22
C GLU A 577 3.73 -21.96 27.02
N ASN A 578 3.65 -23.28 27.22
CA ASN A 578 4.80 -24.16 27.02
C ASN A 578 5.30 -24.13 25.56
N ARG A 579 4.39 -24.12 24.58
CA ARG A 579 4.78 -24.02 23.16
C ARG A 579 5.28 -22.64 22.79
N ILE A 580 4.75 -21.58 23.40
CA ILE A 580 5.27 -20.21 23.24
C ILE A 580 6.74 -20.16 23.65
N LYS A 581 7.07 -20.68 24.84
CA LYS A 581 8.45 -20.75 25.37
C LYS A 581 9.35 -21.64 24.51
N GLN A 582 8.89 -22.84 24.15
CA GLN A 582 9.66 -23.76 23.29
C GLN A 582 9.98 -23.17 21.92
N ASN A 583 9.03 -22.46 21.29
CA ASN A 583 9.25 -21.82 19.99
C ASN A 583 10.30 -20.71 20.05
N PHE A 584 10.48 -20.06 21.21
CA PHE A 584 11.49 -19.02 21.40
C PHE A 584 12.87 -19.61 21.72
N ASP A 585 12.90 -20.76 22.39
CA ASP A 585 14.12 -21.47 22.81
C ASP A 585 14.80 -22.21 21.63
N ILE A 586 15.34 -21.43 20.68
CA ILE A 586 15.99 -21.93 19.46
C ILE A 586 17.38 -21.34 19.21
N PHE A 587 17.88 -20.51 20.11
CA PHE A 587 19.15 -19.79 19.92
C PHE A 587 20.35 -20.49 20.57
N ASP A 588 20.11 -21.54 21.36
CA ASP A 588 21.11 -22.31 22.09
C ASP A 588 21.70 -23.50 21.30
N PHE A 589 21.22 -23.75 20.09
CA PHE A 589 21.75 -24.79 19.20
C PHE A 589 21.95 -24.26 17.77
N LYS A 590 22.72 -24.99 16.95
CA LYS A 590 22.98 -24.66 15.55
C LYS A 590 22.98 -25.94 14.71
N LEU A 591 22.18 -25.94 13.65
CA LEU A 591 22.14 -26.98 12.63
C LEU A 591 23.42 -26.93 11.79
N THR A 592 23.98 -28.09 11.49
CA THR A 592 25.13 -28.23 10.59
C THR A 592 24.73 -27.98 9.14
N ASP A 593 25.70 -27.71 8.27
CA ASP A 593 25.44 -27.45 6.84
C ASP A 593 24.80 -28.68 6.15
N ASP A 594 25.18 -29.89 6.53
CA ASP A 594 24.58 -31.14 6.02
C ASP A 594 23.13 -31.30 6.47
N GLU A 595 22.79 -30.92 7.71
CA GLU A 595 21.42 -30.95 8.22
C GLU A 595 20.55 -29.89 7.55
N MET A 596 21.08 -28.67 7.36
CA MET A 596 20.43 -27.63 6.58
C MET A 596 20.13 -28.12 5.15
N ALA A 597 21.11 -28.72 4.48
CA ALA A 597 20.96 -29.29 3.15
C ALA A 597 19.98 -30.47 3.09
N THR A 598 19.91 -31.27 4.16
CA THR A 598 18.94 -32.37 4.28
C THR A 598 17.52 -31.83 4.41
N ILE A 599 17.32 -30.81 5.23
CA ILE A 599 16.02 -30.12 5.37
C ILE A 599 15.60 -29.47 4.05
N ASP A 600 16.52 -28.81 3.34
CA ASP A 600 16.22 -28.13 2.07
C ASP A 600 15.73 -29.10 0.98
N LYS A 601 16.20 -30.36 0.99
CA LYS A 601 15.76 -31.43 0.07
C LYS A 601 14.31 -31.87 0.30
N LEU A 602 13.71 -31.54 1.44
CA LEU A 602 12.29 -31.82 1.70
C LEU A 602 11.35 -30.92 0.88
N ASN A 603 11.87 -29.90 0.18
CA ASN A 603 11.06 -29.04 -0.65
C ASN A 603 10.29 -29.85 -1.68
N GLY A 604 8.97 -29.78 -1.63
CA GLY A 604 8.07 -30.38 -2.63
C GLY A 604 7.07 -29.39 -3.17
N ASP A 605 7.30 -28.09 -2.98
CA ASP A 605 6.36 -27.00 -3.26
C ASP A 605 4.96 -27.23 -2.65
N LYS A 606 4.89 -27.94 -1.52
CA LYS A 606 3.63 -28.26 -0.83
C LYS A 606 3.21 -27.08 0.02
N ARG A 607 2.05 -26.50 -0.26
CA ARG A 607 1.51 -25.35 0.49
C ARG A 607 0.48 -25.80 1.52
N SER A 608 0.35 -25.05 2.60
CA SER A 608 -0.60 -25.28 3.69
C SER A 608 -1.77 -24.29 3.70
N CYS A 609 -1.58 -23.09 3.17
CA CYS A 609 -2.64 -22.11 2.96
C CYS A 609 -3.53 -22.52 1.77
N SER A 610 -4.82 -22.75 2.05
CA SER A 610 -5.82 -23.24 1.07
C SER A 610 -6.76 -22.17 0.53
N ILE A 611 -6.69 -20.93 1.03
CA ILE A 611 -7.40 -19.83 0.37
C ILE A 611 -6.81 -19.75 -1.03
N ASP A 612 -7.63 -19.74 -2.07
CA ASP A 612 -7.79 -18.72 -3.12
C ASP A 612 -6.71 -17.61 -3.30
N CYS A 613 -5.70 -17.50 -2.45
CA CYS A 613 -4.64 -16.52 -2.41
C CYS A 613 -3.57 -16.68 -3.51
N HIS A 614 -3.80 -17.60 -4.44
CA HIS A 614 -2.81 -18.07 -5.41
C HIS A 614 -3.36 -18.26 -6.81
N SER A 615 -4.63 -17.94 -7.04
CA SER A 615 -5.07 -17.72 -8.40
C SER A 615 -4.50 -16.39 -8.94
N ILE A 616 -3.64 -15.67 -8.19
CA ILE A 616 -2.82 -14.58 -8.74
C ILE A 616 -1.56 -15.09 -9.48
N PRO A 617 -1.56 -15.29 -10.83
CA PRO A 617 -0.39 -15.66 -11.63
C PRO A 617 0.90 -14.87 -11.39
#